data_AF-A0A2A6HQ02-F1
#
_entry.id   AF-A0A2A6HQ02-F1
#
_cell.length_a   1.000
_cell.length_b   1.000
_cell.length_c   1.000
_cell.angle_alpha   90.00
_cell.angle_beta   90.00
_cell.angle_gamma   90.00
#
_symmetry.space_group_name_H-M   'P 1'
#
loop_
_entity.id
_entity.type
_entity.pdbx_description
1 polymer ?
#
loop_
_entity_poly.entity_id
_entity_poly.type
_entity_poly.pdbx_seq_one_letter_code
_entity_poly.pdbx_strand_id
1 'polypeptide(L)'
;MVSTRYHPKDLKLARCHIVKAAHRIAQQEMVIRKLSLKGRPSALAYELLDRLYDDQRRKLDRLKLIEAMVEVKAPSCPGAPSHRGTPAPPCAIVRSCVIVLPHRQSPTPCSAVDGRPYLL
;
A
#
# COMPACT_ATOMS: atom_id res chain seq x y z
N MET A 1 -15.56 7.55 31.07
CA MET A 1 -15.67 6.91 29.74
C MET A 1 -14.36 7.11 28.98
N VAL A 2 -13.62 6.04 28.68
CA VAL A 2 -12.41 6.14 27.86
C VAL A 2 -12.84 6.13 26.40
N SER A 3 -12.75 7.28 25.73
CA SER A 3 -12.96 7.36 24.27
C SER A 3 -11.75 6.74 23.59
N THR A 4 -11.83 5.47 23.20
CA THR A 4 -10.86 4.85 22.29
C THR A 4 -10.90 5.57 20.95
N ARG A 5 -9.99 6.53 20.75
CA ARG A 5 -9.79 7.20 19.47
C ARG A 5 -8.95 6.28 18.59
N TYR A 6 -9.52 5.80 17.49
CA TYR A 6 -8.76 5.07 16.49
C TYR A 6 -7.83 6.04 15.75
N HIS A 7 -6.53 5.78 15.75
CA HIS A 7 -5.58 6.60 14.99
C HIS A 7 -5.52 6.16 13.51
N PRO A 8 -5.30 7.10 12.57
CA PRO A 8 -5.13 6.76 11.15
C PRO A 8 -4.04 5.72 10.87
N LYS A 9 -2.99 5.66 11.71
CA LYS A 9 -1.93 4.65 11.61
C LYS A 9 -2.46 3.24 11.87
N ASP A 10 -3.32 3.08 12.86
CA ASP A 10 -3.93 1.79 13.23
C ASP A 10 -4.88 1.30 12.14
N LEU A 11 -5.60 2.22 11.50
CA LEU A 11 -6.48 1.91 10.37
C LEU A 11 -5.69 1.43 9.15
N LYS A 12 -4.56 2.07 8.83
CA LYS A 12 -3.65 1.60 7.77
C LYS A 12 -3.11 0.21 8.06
N LEU A 13 -2.73 -0.06 9.31
CA LEU A 13 -2.26 -1.39 9.73
C LEU A 13 -3.39 -2.43 9.60
N ALA A 14 -4.59 -2.10 10.05
CA ALA A 14 -5.77 -2.96 9.91
C ALA A 14 -6.07 -3.29 8.44
N ARG A 15 -6.03 -2.30 7.53
CA ARG A 15 -6.15 -2.53 6.08
C ARG A 15 -5.12 -3.54 5.58
N CYS A 16 -3.85 -3.38 5.98
CA CYS A 16 -2.78 -4.31 5.59
C CYS A 16 -3.07 -5.74 6.05
N HIS A 17 -3.55 -5.93 7.28
CA HIS A 17 -3.91 -7.24 7.79
C HIS A 17 -5.08 -7.87 7.04
N ILE A 18 -6.10 -7.09 6.67
CA ILE A 18 -7.22 -7.60 5.88
C ILE A 18 -6.76 -8.07 4.49
N VAL A 19 -5.90 -7.31 3.82
CA VAL A 19 -5.33 -7.72 2.52
C VAL A 19 -4.49 -8.98 2.65
N LYS A 20 -3.67 -9.09 3.71
CA LYS A 20 -2.89 -10.31 3.99
C LYS A 20 -3.79 -11.52 4.26
N ALA A 21 -4.89 -11.34 4.99
CA ALA A 21 -5.86 -12.39 5.23
C ALA A 21 -6.53 -12.84 3.91
N ALA A 22 -6.95 -11.88 3.07
CA ALA A 22 -7.52 -12.15 1.75
C ALA A 22 -6.60 -13.03 0.89
N HIS A 23 -5.31 -12.67 0.85
CA HIS A 23 -4.33 -13.41 0.08
C HIS A 23 -4.16 -14.84 0.60
N ARG A 24 -4.12 -15.04 1.92
CA ARG A 24 -4.02 -16.37 2.53
C ARG A 24 -5.25 -17.24 2.26
N ILE A 25 -6.45 -16.66 2.32
CA ILE A 25 -7.70 -17.36 2.01
C ILE A 25 -7.69 -17.82 0.54
N ALA A 26 -7.28 -16.94 -0.39
CA ALA A 26 -7.15 -17.31 -1.80
C ALA A 26 -6.11 -18.42 -2.04
N GLN A 27 -5.00 -18.42 -1.30
CA GLN A 27 -4.02 -19.51 -1.33
C GLN A 27 -4.62 -20.84 -0.83
N GLN A 28 -5.40 -20.81 0.26
CA GLN A 28 -6.08 -21.99 0.79
C GLN A 28 -7.12 -22.52 -0.21
N GLU A 29 -7.90 -21.64 -0.82
CA GLU A 29 -8.84 -22.01 -1.89
C GLU A 29 -8.11 -22.71 -3.04
N MET A 30 -6.98 -22.18 -3.50
CA MET A 30 -6.19 -22.79 -4.57
C MET A 30 -5.73 -24.20 -4.19
N VAL A 31 -5.28 -24.41 -2.94
CA VAL A 31 -4.87 -25.73 -2.46
C VAL A 31 -6.06 -26.69 -2.44
N ILE A 32 -7.21 -26.27 -1.91
CA ILE A 32 -8.44 -27.07 -1.89
C ILE A 32 -8.86 -27.47 -3.31
N ARG A 33 -8.87 -26.52 -4.25
CA ARG A 33 -9.17 -26.78 -5.67
C ARG A 33 -8.17 -27.76 -6.31
N LYS A 34 -6.89 -27.69 -5.98
CA LYS A 34 -5.89 -28.65 -6.49
C LYS A 34 -6.10 -30.06 -5.92
N LEU A 35 -6.50 -30.17 -4.66
CA LEU A 35 -6.79 -31.45 -4.03
C LEU A 35 -8.11 -32.04 -4.56
N SER A 36 -9.06 -31.21 -4.99
CA SER A 36 -10.30 -31.70 -5.60
C SER A 36 -10.12 -32.45 -6.90
N LEU A 37 -9.18 -31.99 -7.73
CA LEU A 37 -8.77 -32.71 -8.94
C LEU A 37 -8.15 -34.08 -8.66
N LYS A 38 -7.68 -34.33 -7.43
CA LYS A 38 -7.11 -35.62 -6.98
C LYS A 38 -8.13 -36.48 -6.21
N GLY A 39 -9.40 -36.09 -6.21
CA GLY A 39 -10.48 -36.84 -5.55
C GLY A 39 -10.63 -36.59 -4.04
N ARG A 40 -9.99 -35.56 -3.49
CA ARG A 40 -10.13 -35.22 -2.05
C ARG A 40 -10.16 -33.71 -1.82
N PRO A 41 -11.35 -33.14 -1.58
CA PRO A 41 -11.50 -32.31 -0.39
C PRO A 41 -12.76 -32.75 0.35
N SER A 42 -12.75 -32.73 1.67
CA SER A 42 -13.98 -32.95 2.43
C SER A 42 -14.94 -31.77 2.22
N ALA A 43 -16.25 -32.00 2.28
CA ALA A 43 -17.23 -30.92 2.31
C ALA A 43 -16.90 -29.88 3.41
N LEU A 44 -16.39 -30.36 4.54
CA LEU A 44 -15.88 -29.53 5.64
C LEU A 44 -14.80 -28.52 5.22
N ALA A 45 -13.94 -28.85 4.25
CA ALA A 45 -12.90 -27.92 3.79
C ALA A 45 -13.51 -26.68 3.10
N TYR A 46 -14.56 -26.87 2.31
CA TYR A 46 -15.29 -25.78 1.69
C TYR A 46 -16.11 -24.98 2.72
N GLU A 47 -16.75 -25.65 3.67
CA GLU A 47 -17.46 -24.95 4.76
C GLU A 47 -16.53 -24.06 5.60
N LEU A 48 -15.32 -24.54 5.89
CA LEU A 48 -14.32 -23.74 6.59
C LEU A 48 -13.84 -22.55 5.75
N LEU A 49 -13.68 -22.75 4.43
CA LEU A 49 -13.32 -21.68 3.51
C LEU A 49 -14.41 -20.60 3.45
N ASP A 50 -15.68 -20.99 3.38
CA ASP A 50 -16.82 -20.06 3.38
C ASP A 50 -16.86 -19.23 4.67
N ARG A 51 -16.66 -19.87 5.83
CA ARG A 51 -16.56 -19.17 7.12
C ARG A 51 -15.42 -18.16 7.16
N LEU A 52 -14.28 -18.46 6.53
CA LEU A 52 -13.16 -17.52 6.44
C LEU A 52 -13.48 -16.31 5.55
N TYR A 53 -14.17 -16.52 4.43
CA TYR A 53 -14.65 -15.42 3.60
C TYR A 53 -15.67 -14.54 4.34
N ASP A 54 -16.61 -15.15 5.06
CA ASP A 54 -17.59 -14.43 5.86
C ASP A 54 -16.92 -13.59 6.97
N ASP A 55 -15.96 -14.16 7.69
CA ASP A 55 -15.21 -13.45 8.72
C ASP A 55 -14.39 -12.30 8.13
N GLN A 56 -13.72 -12.53 6.99
CA GLN A 56 -12.98 -11.49 6.28
C GLN A 56 -13.90 -10.34 5.86
N ARG A 57 -15.08 -10.66 5.31
CA ARG A 57 -16.08 -9.67 4.89
C ARG A 57 -16.56 -8.84 6.08
N ARG A 58 -16.96 -9.48 7.17
CA ARG A 58 -17.39 -8.80 8.41
C ARG A 58 -16.31 -7.86 8.96
N LYS A 59 -15.05 -8.30 8.96
CA LYS A 59 -13.92 -7.48 9.42
C LYS A 59 -13.67 -6.28 8.51
N LEU A 60 -13.78 -6.44 7.20
CA LEU A 60 -13.67 -5.34 6.24
C LEU A 60 -14.80 -4.32 6.41
N ASP A 61 -16.04 -4.78 6.55
CA ASP A 61 -17.20 -3.90 6.74
C ASP A 61 -17.08 -3.12 8.05
N ARG A 62 -16.62 -3.77 9.12
CA ARG A 62 -16.34 -3.10 10.39
C ARG A 62 -15.22 -2.06 10.27
N LEU A 63 -14.16 -2.35 9.52
CA LEU A 63 -13.09 -1.38 9.29
C LEU A 63 -13.59 -0.17 8.51
N LYS A 64 -14.38 -0.36 7.45
CA LYS A 64 -15.00 0.72 6.69
C LYS A 64 -15.88 1.61 7.57
N LEU A 65 -16.66 1.01 8.48
CA LEU A 65 -17.47 1.76 9.43
C LEU A 65 -16.60 2.64 10.34
N ILE A 66 -15.51 2.10 10.89
CA ILE A 66 -14.60 2.85 11.75
C ILE A 66 -13.92 3.98 10.97
N GLU A 67 -13.49 3.72 9.73
CA GLU A 67 -12.89 4.73 8.85
C GLU A 67 -13.86 5.88 8.58
N ALA A 68 -15.11 5.58 8.22
CA ALA A 68 -16.15 6.60 8.04
C ALA A 68 -16.38 7.41 9.33
N MET A 69 -16.41 6.76 10.49
CA MET A 69 -16.56 7.46 11.77
C MET A 69 -15.36 8.37 12.10
N VAL A 70 -14.16 8.02 11.68
CA VAL A 70 -12.95 8.84 11.88
C VAL A 70 -12.93 10.01 10.90
N GLU A 71 -13.32 9.81 9.64
CA GLU A 71 -13.44 10.89 8.65
C GLU A 71 -14.48 11.93 9.08
N VAL A 72 -15.66 11.49 9.55
CA VAL A 72 -16.71 12.39 10.07
C VAL A 72 -16.25 13.16 11.32
N LYS A 73 -15.38 12.56 12.14
CA LYS A 73 -14.83 13.19 13.36
C LYS A 73 -13.60 14.03 13.12
N ALA A 74 -12.96 13.95 11.95
CA ALA A 74 -11.92 14.89 11.59
C ALA A 74 -12.62 16.22 11.29
N PRO A 75 -12.50 17.26 12.15
CA PRO A 75 -12.94 18.58 11.73
C PRO A 75 -12.19 18.87 10.42
N SER A 76 -12.92 19.32 9.40
CA SER A 76 -12.32 19.96 8.25
C SER A 76 -11.57 21.18 8.79
N CYS A 77 -10.32 21.00 9.21
CA CYS A 77 -9.47 22.11 9.58
C CYS A 77 -9.41 23.00 8.34
N PRO A 78 -9.98 24.22 8.36
CA PRO A 78 -9.68 25.15 7.30
C PRO A 78 -8.16 25.31 7.37
N GLY A 79 -7.50 25.06 6.24
CA GLY A 79 -6.05 25.15 6.14
C GLY A 79 -5.59 26.40 6.86
N ALA A 80 -4.77 26.22 7.90
CA ALA A 80 -4.13 27.34 8.55
C ALA A 80 -3.41 28.13 7.44
N PRO A 81 -3.61 29.45 7.33
CA PRO A 81 -2.84 30.23 6.38
C PRO A 81 -1.36 30.00 6.73
N SER A 82 -0.62 29.46 5.77
CA SER A 82 0.82 29.32 5.88
C SER A 82 1.39 30.73 5.97
N HIS A 83 1.60 31.20 7.20
CA HIS A 83 2.22 32.49 7.46
C HIS A 83 3.67 32.39 6.99
N ARG A 84 3.92 32.83 5.75
CA ARG A 84 5.21 33.34 5.34
C ARG A 84 5.58 34.44 6.33
N GLY A 85 6.71 34.31 7.01
CA GLY A 85 7.30 35.42 7.74
C GLY A 85 8.06 35.05 9.01
N THR A 86 9.21 34.41 8.85
CA THR A 86 10.35 34.70 9.74
C THR A 86 11.63 34.66 8.89
N PRO A 87 12.36 35.77 8.73
CA PRO A 87 13.64 35.75 8.05
C PRO A 87 14.68 35.13 9.00
N ALA A 88 15.25 33.99 8.59
CA ALA A 88 16.43 33.43 9.25
C ALA A 88 17.65 34.36 9.02
N PRO A 89 18.60 34.42 9.97
CA PRO A 89 19.74 35.32 9.90
C PRO A 89 20.69 34.91 8.75
N PRO A 90 21.45 35.85 8.16
CA PRO A 90 22.28 35.55 7.00
C PRO A 90 23.48 34.69 7.43
N CYS A 91 23.44 33.41 7.08
CA CYS A 91 24.65 32.59 7.07
C CYS A 91 25.59 33.13 5.99
N ALA A 92 26.77 33.57 6.41
CA ALA A 92 27.77 34.21 5.58
C ALA A 92 28.15 33.36 4.36
N ILE A 93 28.19 34.02 3.20
CA ILE A 93 28.75 33.48 1.97
C ILE A 93 30.27 33.41 2.13
N VAL A 94 30.81 32.22 2.36
CA VAL A 94 32.24 31.96 2.17
C VAL A 94 32.44 31.49 0.73
N ARG A 95 33.00 32.38 -0.09
CA ARG A 95 33.53 32.07 -1.43
C ARG A 95 35.04 31.83 -1.32
N SER A 96 35.52 30.70 -1.83
CA SER A 96 36.90 30.50 -2.32
C SER A 96 36.94 29.20 -3.15
N CYS A 97 36.83 29.28 -4.48
CA CYS A 97 37.88 29.13 -5.52
C CYS A 97 38.30 27.68 -5.83
N VAL A 98 37.83 27.11 -6.98
CA VAL A 98 38.55 26.70 -8.23
C VAL A 98 39.77 25.77 -7.97
N ILE A 99 40.03 24.61 -8.59
CA ILE A 99 40.10 24.13 -10.00
C ILE A 99 40.07 22.56 -9.92
N VAL A 100 39.46 21.75 -10.80
CA VAL A 100 40.02 21.12 -12.04
C VAL A 100 38.96 20.19 -12.64
N LEU A 101 38.69 20.33 -13.94
CA LEU A 101 37.97 19.38 -14.81
C LEU A 101 38.98 18.32 -15.34
N PRO A 102 38.60 17.06 -15.60
CA PRO A 102 38.10 16.70 -16.94
C PRO A 102 36.89 15.74 -16.85
N HIS A 103 35.83 15.96 -17.63
CA HIS A 103 35.61 15.51 -19.02
C HIS A 103 35.30 13.99 -19.16
N ARG A 104 34.16 13.73 -19.82
CA ARG A 104 33.63 12.46 -20.38
C ARG A 104 33.02 11.47 -19.39
N GLN A 105 31.92 10.77 -19.68
CA GLN A 105 31.05 10.63 -20.86
C GLN A 105 29.72 10.04 -20.37
N SER A 106 28.61 10.47 -20.94
CA SER A 106 27.27 9.91 -20.76
C SER A 106 27.19 8.46 -21.25
N PRO A 107 26.50 7.53 -20.54
CA PRO A 107 25.96 6.35 -21.17
C PRO A 107 24.52 6.65 -21.62
N THR A 108 24.35 6.88 -22.92
CA THR A 108 23.11 6.56 -23.64
C THR A 108 22.77 5.09 -23.41
N PRO A 109 21.53 4.71 -23.05
CA PRO A 109 21.09 3.34 -23.21
C PRO A 109 20.78 3.09 -24.69
N CYS A 110 21.44 2.07 -25.24
CA CYS A 110 21.30 1.61 -26.62
C CYS A 110 19.85 1.18 -26.94
N SER A 111 19.41 1.54 -28.15
CA SER A 111 18.26 0.95 -28.84
C SER A 111 18.36 -0.58 -28.84
N ALA A 112 17.32 -1.24 -28.33
CA ALA A 112 17.03 -2.62 -28.72
C ALA A 112 16.34 -2.58 -30.09
N VAL A 113 17.00 -3.18 -31.07
CA VAL A 113 16.52 -3.35 -32.45
C VAL A 113 15.32 -4.28 -32.44
N ASP A 114 14.27 -3.87 -33.14
CA ASP A 114 13.04 -4.61 -33.39
C ASP A 114 13.31 -6.00 -33.99
N GLY A 115 13.05 -7.03 -33.19
CA GLY A 115 12.94 -8.41 -33.65
C GLY A 115 11.55 -8.65 -34.23
N ARG A 116 11.46 -8.69 -35.57
CA ARG A 116 10.28 -9.18 -36.30
C ARG A 116 9.91 -10.59 -35.87
N PRO A 117 8.62 -10.93 -35.72
CA PRO A 117 8.14 -12.27 -35.92
C PRO A 117 7.52 -12.43 -37.31
N TYR A 118 7.91 -13.52 -37.97
CA TYR A 118 7.36 -14.05 -39.20
C TYR A 118 5.83 -14.24 -39.07
N LEU A 119 5.08 -13.81 -40.08
CA LEU A 119 3.72 -14.30 -40.35
C LEU A 119 3.79 -15.21 -41.58
N LEU A 120 3.25 -16.41 -41.37
CA LEU A 120 2.80 -17.37 -42.39
C LEU A 120 1.77 -16.72 -43.31
#